data_AF-A0A7W0SPE1-F1
#
_entry.id   AF-A0A7W0SPE1-F1
#
_cell.length_a   1.000
_cell.length_b   1.000
_cell.length_c   1.000
_cell.angle_alpha   90.00
_cell.angle_beta   90.00
_cell.angle_gamma   90.00
#
_symmetry.space_group_name_H-M   'P 1'
#
loop_
_entity.id
_entity.type
_entity.pdbx_description
1 polymer ?
#
loop_
_entity_poly.entity_id
_entity_poly.type
_entity_poly.pdbx_seq_one_letter_code
_entity_poly.pdbx_strand_id
1 'polypeptide(L)'
;MTFLLAMLVAVAAAVRSTWSPCGVSMLSTITPLTEATRGHRFSATAWWYVIGSLVGGVTLGALIALPALAIGTIGESSELLILAVVALVSVASDGRLAGFQLPGHDRQVNEHWLNRYRGWIYGAGFGWQIGFGLSTYIMTAGVYLLVVAGAVGGSAVNALLLGAVFGLIRGVGVFAASEIRDRESMANFHRRFETWRQPVRKAMIIVLGVVGTTAGIGSGGLLGLLVASVTVVATVAGVRTNRETSYRMRAVGTGST
;
A
#
# COMPACT_ATOMS: atom_id res chain seq x y z
N MET A 1 14.57 -11.71 12.95
CA MET A 1 14.23 -11.78 11.50
C MET A 1 12.99 -10.96 11.09
N THR A 2 11.97 -10.89 11.95
CA THR A 2 10.66 -10.21 11.73
C THR A 2 10.76 -8.81 11.11
N PHE A 3 11.64 -7.94 11.61
CA PHE A 3 11.77 -6.56 11.13
C PHE A 3 12.15 -6.46 9.63
N LEU A 4 13.06 -7.31 9.16
CA LEU A 4 13.50 -7.27 7.75
C LEU A 4 12.36 -7.68 6.82
N LEU A 5 11.60 -8.71 7.20
CA LEU A 5 10.41 -9.14 6.47
C LEU A 5 9.34 -8.04 6.48
N ALA A 6 9.11 -7.41 7.63
CA ALA A 6 8.19 -6.28 7.75
C ALA A 6 8.61 -5.09 6.87
N MET A 7 9.90 -4.78 6.80
CA MET A 7 10.45 -3.71 5.95
C MET A 7 10.26 -4.00 4.47
N LEU A 8 10.51 -5.25 4.05
CA LEU A 8 10.24 -5.70 2.68
C LEU A 8 8.75 -5.52 2.33
N VAL A 9 7.84 -5.91 3.23
CA VAL A 9 6.40 -5.70 3.06
C VAL A 9 6.06 -4.21 3.01
N ALA A 10 6.64 -3.38 3.89
CA ALA A 10 6.40 -1.94 3.92
C ALA A 10 6.72 -1.29 2.57
N VAL A 11 7.90 -1.59 2.02
CA VAL A 11 8.36 -1.09 0.73
C VAL A 11 7.45 -1.58 -0.40
N ALA A 12 7.24 -2.89 -0.50
CA ALA A 12 6.46 -3.48 -1.60
C ALA A 12 4.98 -3.02 -1.57
N ALA A 13 4.37 -2.99 -0.38
CA ALA A 13 2.99 -2.54 -0.20
C ALA A 13 2.84 -1.05 -0.51
N ALA A 14 3.80 -0.22 -0.11
CA ALA A 14 3.81 1.21 -0.45
C ALA A 14 3.88 1.42 -1.96
N VAL A 15 4.80 0.74 -2.65
CA VAL A 15 4.94 0.80 -4.12
C VAL A 15 3.66 0.32 -4.80
N ARG A 16 3.12 -0.83 -4.41
CA ARG A 16 1.88 -1.39 -4.97
C ARG A 16 0.68 -0.45 -4.78
N SER A 17 0.64 0.28 -3.67
CA SER A 17 -0.45 1.20 -3.34
C SER A 17 -0.44 2.47 -4.19
N THR A 18 0.66 2.79 -4.86
CA THR A 18 0.71 3.86 -5.89
C THR A 18 -0.21 3.52 -7.07
N TRP A 19 -0.40 2.22 -7.38
CA TRP A 19 -1.34 1.74 -8.41
C TRP A 19 -2.78 1.66 -7.94
N SER A 20 -3.16 2.45 -6.94
CA SER A 20 -4.56 2.62 -6.57
C SER A 20 -5.27 3.51 -7.58
N PRO A 21 -6.59 3.33 -7.80
CA PRO A 21 -7.36 4.27 -8.59
C PRO A 21 -7.24 5.70 -8.06
N CYS A 22 -7.16 5.87 -6.73
CA CYS A 22 -6.89 7.16 -6.13
C CYS A 22 -5.45 7.63 -6.35
N GLY A 23 -4.44 6.76 -6.32
CA GLY A 23 -3.06 7.12 -6.64
C GLY A 23 -2.91 7.64 -8.06
N VAL A 24 -3.50 6.94 -9.04
CA VAL A 24 -3.51 7.40 -10.45
C VAL A 24 -4.30 8.70 -10.61
N SER A 25 -5.50 8.78 -10.05
CA SER A 25 -6.33 9.99 -10.09
C SER A 25 -5.61 11.17 -9.42
N MET A 26 -4.99 10.95 -8.27
CA MET A 26 -4.28 11.96 -7.50
C MET A 26 -2.98 12.38 -8.19
N LEU A 27 -2.24 11.45 -8.80
CA LEU A 27 -1.07 11.76 -9.64
C LEU A 27 -1.46 12.55 -10.88
N SER A 28 -2.67 12.37 -11.42
CA SER A 28 -3.20 13.23 -12.49
C SER A 28 -3.72 14.59 -11.99
N THR A 29 -3.94 14.72 -10.68
CA THR A 29 -4.53 15.92 -10.05
C THR A 29 -3.48 16.90 -9.52
N ILE A 30 -2.39 16.39 -8.95
CA ILE A 30 -1.23 17.18 -8.50
C ILE A 30 -0.11 17.01 -9.52
N THR A 31 -0.12 17.86 -10.54
CA THR A 31 0.87 17.88 -11.65
C THR A 31 1.31 19.32 -11.90
N PRO A 32 2.46 19.56 -12.55
CA PRO A 32 2.79 20.90 -13.04
C PRO A 32 1.68 21.54 -13.88
N LEU A 33 1.04 20.78 -14.77
CA LEU A 33 -0.07 21.25 -15.59
C LEU A 33 -1.26 21.74 -14.74
N THR A 34 -1.77 20.90 -13.86
CA THR A 34 -2.95 21.21 -13.05
C THR A 34 -2.68 22.27 -11.98
N GLU A 35 -1.51 22.25 -11.36
CA GLU A 35 -1.13 23.26 -10.36
C GLU A 35 -0.96 24.65 -10.99
N ALA A 36 -0.41 24.72 -12.21
CA ALA A 36 -0.31 25.99 -12.95
C ALA A 36 -1.70 26.60 -13.23
N THR A 37 -2.69 25.78 -13.59
CA THR A 37 -4.08 26.28 -13.79
C THR A 37 -4.72 26.83 -12.51
N ARG A 38 -4.22 26.42 -11.34
CA ARG A 38 -4.68 26.91 -10.02
C ARG A 38 -3.82 28.05 -9.47
N GLY A 39 -2.81 28.51 -10.20
CA GLY A 39 -1.86 29.52 -9.73
C GLY A 39 -0.91 29.02 -8.64
N HIS A 40 -0.74 27.71 -8.49
CA HIS A 40 0.15 27.09 -7.50
C HIS A 40 1.44 26.56 -8.16
N ARG A 41 2.51 26.49 -7.36
CA ARG A 41 3.76 25.85 -7.77
C ARG A 41 3.72 24.38 -7.38
N PHE A 42 3.81 23.49 -8.37
CA PHE A 42 3.83 22.04 -8.16
C PHE A 42 4.83 21.59 -7.10
N SER A 43 6.05 22.12 -7.12
CA SER A 43 7.09 21.75 -6.16
C SER A 43 6.67 22.02 -4.70
N ALA A 44 6.02 23.15 -4.43
CA ALA A 44 5.54 23.47 -3.09
C ALA A 44 4.45 22.48 -2.65
N THR A 45 3.44 22.26 -3.49
CA THR A 45 2.35 21.30 -3.21
C THR A 45 2.87 19.88 -3.03
N ALA A 46 3.80 19.44 -3.87
CA ALA A 46 4.43 18.12 -3.81
C ALA A 46 5.24 17.93 -2.51
N TRP A 47 6.02 18.92 -2.08
CA TRP A 47 6.75 18.83 -0.81
C TRP A 47 5.81 18.75 0.40
N TRP A 48 4.76 19.56 0.44
CA TRP A 48 3.74 19.46 1.49
C TRP A 48 3.03 18.11 1.49
N TYR A 49 2.79 17.54 0.31
CA TYR A 49 2.27 16.18 0.17
C TYR A 49 3.23 15.12 0.74
N VAL A 50 4.53 15.20 0.44
CA VAL A 50 5.53 14.28 0.99
C VAL A 50 5.61 14.39 2.51
N ILE A 51 5.64 15.61 3.05
CA ILE A 51 5.65 15.87 4.50
C ILE A 51 4.37 15.29 5.13
N GLY A 52 3.22 15.58 4.55
CA GLY A 52 1.95 15.02 5.00
C GLY A 52 1.98 13.49 5.02
N SER A 53 2.48 12.87 3.95
CA SER A 53 2.57 11.41 3.82
C SER A 53 3.53 10.78 4.82
N LEU A 54 4.66 11.43 5.11
CA LEU A 54 5.55 11.02 6.18
C LEU A 54 4.83 11.07 7.55
N VAL A 55 4.15 12.18 7.86
CA VAL A 55 3.40 12.33 9.11
C VAL A 55 2.26 11.29 9.20
N GLY A 56 1.56 11.02 8.10
CA GLY A 56 0.54 9.98 8.02
C GLY A 56 1.10 8.58 8.28
N GLY A 57 2.26 8.27 7.69
CA GLY A 57 2.98 7.03 7.93
C GLY A 57 3.45 6.88 9.37
N VAL A 58 4.02 7.94 9.96
CA VAL A 58 4.39 7.96 11.39
C VAL A 58 3.16 7.79 12.28
N THR A 59 2.02 8.39 11.91
CA THR A 59 0.75 8.21 12.63
C THR A 59 0.30 6.75 12.61
N LEU A 60 0.37 6.08 11.46
CA LEU A 60 0.11 4.64 11.36
C LEU A 60 1.09 3.85 12.23
N GLY A 61 2.39 4.15 12.14
CA GLY A 61 3.43 3.50 12.94
C GLY A 61 3.21 3.66 14.45
N ALA A 62 2.74 4.83 14.89
CA ALA A 62 2.41 5.08 16.28
C ALA A 62 1.21 4.24 16.75
N LEU A 63 0.18 4.07 15.91
CA LEU A 63 -0.93 3.17 16.21
C LEU A 63 -0.50 1.70 16.25
N ILE A 64 0.45 1.29 15.40
CA ILE A 64 1.04 -0.06 15.42
C ILE A 64 1.92 -0.25 16.66
N ALA A 65 2.57 0.80 17.15
CA ALA A 65 3.39 0.73 18.35
C ALA A 65 2.58 0.42 19.61
N LEU A 66 1.30 0.83 19.69
CA LEU A 66 0.43 0.55 20.85
C LEU A 66 0.30 -0.96 21.14
N PRO A 67 -0.13 -1.82 20.20
CA PRO A 67 -0.14 -3.26 20.41
C PRO A 67 1.28 -3.84 20.53
N ALA A 68 2.30 -3.28 19.86
CA ALA A 68 3.68 -3.75 20.01
C ALA A 68 4.19 -3.61 21.46
N LEU A 69 3.79 -2.56 22.16
CA LEU A 69 4.09 -2.36 23.58
C LEU A 69 3.26 -3.25 24.50
N ALA A 70 2.04 -3.61 24.08
CA ALA A 70 1.09 -4.38 24.89
C ALA A 70 1.25 -5.91 24.78
N ILE A 71 1.63 -6.43 23.60
CA ILE A 71 1.73 -7.87 23.31
C ILE A 71 2.88 -8.53 24.10
N GLY A 72 3.89 -7.75 24.55
CA GLY A 72 5.11 -8.31 25.13
C GLY A 72 5.87 -9.18 24.12
N THR A 73 6.89 -9.91 24.56
CA THR A 73 7.65 -10.81 23.66
C THR A 73 6.99 -12.19 23.59
N ILE A 74 6.26 -12.47 22.52
CA ILE A 74 5.55 -13.74 22.28
C ILE A 74 6.45 -14.88 21.75
N GLY A 75 7.78 -14.69 21.79
CA GLY A 75 8.78 -15.64 21.31
C GLY A 75 8.93 -15.60 19.79
N GLU A 76 10.18 -15.60 19.30
CA GLU A 76 10.47 -15.40 17.87
C GLU A 76 9.77 -16.43 16.98
N SER A 77 9.69 -17.70 17.40
CA SER A 77 8.97 -18.74 16.66
C SER A 77 7.48 -18.44 16.48
N SER A 78 6.80 -17.90 17.51
CA SER A 78 5.39 -17.54 17.42
C SER A 78 5.17 -16.31 16.55
N GLU A 79 6.03 -15.30 16.67
CA GLU A 79 5.99 -14.10 15.82
C GLU A 79 6.08 -14.48 14.34
N LEU A 80 7.04 -15.34 14.01
CA LEU A 80 7.27 -15.81 12.64
C LEU A 80 6.13 -16.69 12.14
N LEU A 81 5.54 -17.52 12.99
CA LEU A 81 4.37 -18.31 12.62
C LEU A 81 3.15 -17.42 12.33
N ILE A 82 2.88 -16.42 13.18
CA ILE A 82 1.80 -15.45 12.96
C ILE A 82 2.04 -14.70 11.64
N LEU A 83 3.27 -14.24 11.41
CA LEU A 83 3.64 -13.55 10.18
C LEU A 83 3.43 -14.45 8.95
N ALA A 84 3.79 -15.73 9.04
CA ALA A 84 3.60 -16.70 7.96
C ALA A 84 2.11 -16.90 7.62
N VAL A 85 1.27 -17.06 8.64
CA VAL A 85 -0.18 -17.24 8.47
C VAL A 85 -0.82 -16.00 7.87
N VAL A 86 -0.49 -14.80 8.37
CA VAL A 86 -1.06 -13.55 7.83
C VAL A 86 -0.56 -13.27 6.41
N ALA A 87 0.69 -13.63 6.10
CA ALA A 87 1.22 -13.54 4.74
C ALA A 87 0.48 -14.49 3.78
N LEU A 88 0.20 -15.73 4.20
CA LEU A 88 -0.62 -16.67 3.43
C LEU A 88 -2.02 -16.11 3.14
N VAL A 89 -2.70 -15.57 4.17
CA VAL A 89 -4.01 -14.92 4.01
C VAL A 89 -3.91 -13.74 3.03
N SER A 90 -2.82 -12.99 3.09
CA SER A 90 -2.57 -11.86 2.19
C SER A 90 -2.35 -12.31 0.74
N VAL A 91 -1.60 -13.39 0.52
CA VAL A 91 -1.43 -14.03 -0.81
C VAL A 91 -2.79 -14.48 -1.35
N ALA A 92 -3.60 -15.13 -0.51
CA ALA A 92 -4.92 -15.61 -0.91
C ALA A 92 -5.83 -14.44 -1.35
N SER A 93 -5.83 -13.35 -0.58
CA SER A 93 -6.61 -12.14 -0.89
C SER A 93 -6.13 -11.46 -2.18
N ASP A 94 -4.84 -11.17 -2.31
CA ASP A 94 -4.30 -10.46 -3.47
C ASP A 94 -4.32 -11.31 -4.76
N GLY A 95 -4.13 -12.62 -4.60
CA GLY A 95 -4.29 -13.63 -5.65
C GLY A 95 -5.75 -13.89 -6.04
N ARG A 96 -6.72 -13.44 -5.24
CA ARG A 96 -8.16 -13.74 -5.40
C ARG A 96 -8.45 -15.24 -5.46
N LEU A 97 -7.74 -16.01 -4.65
CA LEU A 97 -7.89 -17.47 -4.60
C LEU A 97 -9.30 -17.81 -4.14
N ALA A 98 -10.02 -18.62 -4.91
CA ALA A 98 -11.44 -18.93 -4.70
C ALA A 98 -12.36 -17.69 -4.56
N GLY A 99 -11.95 -16.53 -5.10
CA GLY A 99 -12.71 -15.27 -4.95
C GLY A 99 -12.57 -14.59 -3.60
N PHE A 100 -11.69 -15.08 -2.72
CA PHE A 100 -11.42 -14.45 -1.42
C PHE A 100 -10.76 -13.08 -1.58
N GLN A 101 -11.24 -12.11 -0.81
CA GLN A 101 -10.69 -10.76 -0.75
C GLN A 101 -10.96 -10.18 0.65
N LEU A 102 -9.93 -9.61 1.27
CA LEU A 102 -10.07 -8.89 2.53
C LEU A 102 -10.83 -7.56 2.34
N PRO A 103 -11.46 -7.02 3.41
CA PRO A 103 -12.15 -5.73 3.34
C PRO A 103 -11.26 -4.64 2.74
N GLY A 104 -11.84 -3.84 1.85
CA GLY A 104 -11.20 -2.66 1.27
C GLY A 104 -11.96 -1.40 1.68
N HIS A 105 -11.25 -0.28 1.75
CA HIS A 105 -11.90 1.03 1.80
C HIS A 105 -12.04 1.57 0.39
N ASP A 106 -13.25 1.98 0.00
CA ASP A 106 -13.55 2.54 -1.33
C ASP A 106 -13.54 4.07 -1.37
N ARG A 107 -13.03 4.72 -0.31
CA ARG A 107 -13.04 6.17 -0.16
C ARG A 107 -11.77 6.80 -0.73
N GLN A 108 -11.94 7.88 -1.49
CA GLN A 108 -10.85 8.75 -1.96
C GLN A 108 -10.67 9.96 -1.04
N VAL A 109 -9.55 10.67 -1.24
CA VAL A 109 -9.37 12.00 -0.67
C VAL A 109 -10.47 12.93 -1.15
N ASN A 110 -10.81 13.95 -0.36
CA ASN A 110 -11.91 14.85 -0.68
C ASN A 110 -11.49 15.85 -1.79
N GLU A 111 -11.94 15.61 -3.02
CA GLU A 111 -11.63 16.43 -4.19
C GLU A 111 -12.10 17.89 -4.06
N HIS A 112 -13.13 18.16 -3.26
CA HIS A 112 -13.59 19.53 -3.00
C HIS A 112 -12.51 20.41 -2.33
N TRP A 113 -11.50 19.81 -1.72
CA TRP A 113 -10.39 20.55 -1.12
C TRP A 113 -9.55 21.29 -2.16
N LEU A 114 -9.47 20.78 -3.39
CA LEU A 114 -8.67 21.37 -4.48
C LEU A 114 -9.14 22.78 -4.86
N ASN A 115 -10.45 23.02 -4.75
CA ASN A 115 -11.07 24.30 -5.12
C ASN A 115 -11.30 25.21 -3.90
N ARG A 116 -11.07 24.70 -2.68
CA ARG A 116 -11.37 25.42 -1.42
C ARG A 116 -10.13 25.87 -0.68
N TYR A 117 -9.05 25.09 -0.73
CA TYR A 117 -7.87 25.31 0.09
C TYR A 117 -6.63 25.61 -0.75
N ARG A 118 -5.65 26.23 -0.10
CA ARG A 118 -4.33 26.52 -0.70
C ARG A 118 -3.56 25.23 -0.97
N GLY A 119 -2.66 25.28 -1.96
CA GLY A 119 -1.78 24.17 -2.40
C GLY A 119 -1.20 23.33 -1.26
N TRP A 120 -0.61 24.00 -0.27
CA TRP A 120 0.03 23.34 0.86
C TRP A 120 -0.95 22.62 1.80
N ILE A 121 -2.19 23.11 1.95
CA ILE A 121 -3.20 22.53 2.84
C ILE A 121 -3.70 21.21 2.28
N TYR A 122 -4.17 21.21 1.03
CA TYR A 122 -4.63 19.96 0.42
C TYR A 122 -3.46 19.03 0.11
N GLY A 123 -2.29 19.56 -0.24
CA GLY A 123 -1.05 18.78 -0.37
C GLY A 123 -0.79 17.98 0.91
N ALA A 124 -0.65 18.66 2.06
CA ALA A 124 -0.43 18.01 3.34
C ALA A 124 -1.57 17.06 3.76
N GLY A 125 -2.83 17.48 3.60
CA GLY A 125 -4.00 16.69 3.99
C GLY A 125 -4.19 15.43 3.15
N PHE A 126 -3.93 15.50 1.84
CA PHE A 126 -3.94 14.34 0.96
C PHE A 126 -2.74 13.45 1.24
N GLY A 127 -1.57 14.04 1.44
CA GLY A 127 -0.36 13.35 1.86
C GLY A 127 -0.61 12.49 3.08
N TRP A 128 -1.11 13.09 4.16
CA TRP A 128 -1.40 12.39 5.42
C TRP A 128 -2.34 11.20 5.23
N GLN A 129 -3.44 11.38 4.48
CA GLN A 129 -4.38 10.29 4.19
C GLN A 129 -3.72 9.15 3.40
N ILE A 130 -2.89 9.48 2.41
CA ILE A 130 -2.18 8.49 1.61
C ILE A 130 -1.11 7.76 2.45
N GLY A 131 -0.33 8.50 3.23
CA GLY A 131 0.72 7.96 4.09
C GLY A 131 0.17 7.07 5.21
N PHE A 132 -0.99 7.41 5.77
CA PHE A 132 -1.66 6.60 6.79
C PHE A 132 -2.12 5.23 6.26
N GLY A 133 -2.35 5.10 4.95
CA GLY A 133 -2.53 3.81 4.27
C GLY A 133 -3.87 3.10 4.50
N LEU A 134 -4.58 3.39 5.60
CA LEU A 134 -5.86 2.79 5.95
C LEU A 134 -7.06 3.74 5.81
N SER A 135 -6.83 5.01 5.48
CA SER A 135 -7.89 6.02 5.27
C SER A 135 -8.27 6.18 3.79
N THR A 136 -7.59 5.48 2.89
CA THR A 136 -7.80 5.52 1.43
C THR A 136 -7.86 4.09 0.88
N TYR A 137 -7.99 3.95 -0.44
CA TYR A 137 -7.98 2.66 -1.13
C TYR A 137 -6.84 1.73 -0.70
N ILE A 138 -7.21 0.55 -0.19
CA ILE A 138 -6.29 -0.52 0.19
C ILE A 138 -6.17 -1.46 -1.01
N MET A 139 -5.03 -1.39 -1.71
CA MET A 139 -4.81 -2.13 -2.96
C MET A 139 -4.21 -3.52 -2.79
N THR A 140 -3.70 -3.80 -1.59
CA THR A 140 -3.02 -5.03 -1.26
C THR A 140 -3.26 -5.33 0.21
N ALA A 141 -3.48 -6.61 0.52
CA ALA A 141 -3.49 -7.13 1.88
C ALA A 141 -2.13 -6.94 2.59
N GLY A 142 -1.07 -6.61 1.86
CA GLY A 142 0.24 -6.25 2.42
C GLY A 142 0.21 -5.09 3.41
N VAL A 143 -0.77 -4.18 3.35
CA VAL A 143 -0.94 -3.13 4.35
C VAL A 143 -1.38 -3.72 5.70
N TYR A 144 -2.27 -4.72 5.69
CA TYR A 144 -2.67 -5.43 6.90
C TYR A 144 -1.52 -6.27 7.46
N LEU A 145 -0.78 -6.95 6.58
CA LEU A 145 0.43 -7.69 6.97
C LEU A 145 1.46 -6.76 7.62
N LEU A 146 1.67 -5.55 7.09
CA LEU A 146 2.55 -4.54 7.68
C LEU A 146 2.14 -4.19 9.11
N VAL A 147 0.84 -3.94 9.34
CA VAL A 147 0.30 -3.62 10.67
C VAL A 147 0.56 -4.76 11.65
N VAL A 148 0.25 -6.01 11.26
CA VAL A 148 0.49 -7.18 12.10
C VAL A 148 1.99 -7.36 12.36
N ALA A 149 2.82 -7.28 11.31
CA ALA A 149 4.27 -7.48 11.41
C ALA A 149 4.94 -6.47 12.35
N GLY A 150 4.53 -5.20 12.30
CA GLY A 150 5.03 -4.18 13.21
C GLY A 150 4.53 -4.38 14.65
N ALA A 151 3.30 -4.88 14.83
CA ALA A 151 2.74 -5.16 16.15
C ALA A 151 3.42 -6.36 16.83
N VAL A 152 3.54 -7.50 16.13
CA VAL A 152 4.16 -8.71 16.70
C VAL A 152 5.66 -8.54 16.92
N GLY A 153 6.33 -7.65 16.19
CA GLY A 153 7.76 -7.39 16.34
C GLY A 153 8.16 -6.68 17.64
N GLY A 154 7.20 -6.29 18.49
CA GLY A 154 7.43 -5.87 19.88
C GLY A 154 8.24 -4.57 20.09
N SER A 155 8.58 -3.83 19.03
CA SER A 155 9.40 -2.62 19.10
C SER A 155 8.66 -1.41 18.53
N ALA A 156 8.37 -0.45 19.41
CA ALA A 156 7.75 0.83 19.02
C ALA A 156 8.58 1.60 17.99
N VAL A 157 9.91 1.59 18.13
CA VAL A 157 10.83 2.24 17.18
C VAL A 157 10.71 1.58 15.80
N ASN A 158 10.68 0.25 15.75
CA ASN A 158 10.52 -0.48 14.50
C ASN A 158 9.15 -0.18 13.86
N ALA A 159 8.07 -0.15 14.64
CA ALA A 159 6.74 0.20 14.16
C ALA A 159 6.68 1.62 13.56
N LEU A 160 7.31 2.60 14.23
CA LEU A 160 7.44 3.97 13.74
C LEU A 160 8.26 4.04 12.44
N LEU A 161 9.40 3.34 12.37
CA LEU A 161 10.23 3.28 11.16
C LEU A 161 9.49 2.64 9.99
N LEU A 162 8.77 1.54 10.22
CA LEU A 162 7.95 0.88 9.21
C LEU A 162 6.88 1.82 8.65
N GLY A 163 6.17 2.52 9.54
CA GLY A 163 5.18 3.52 9.15
C GLY A 163 5.81 4.69 8.39
N ALA A 164 6.94 5.23 8.86
CA ALA A 164 7.64 6.33 8.22
C ALA A 164 8.14 5.96 6.81
N VAL A 165 8.74 4.78 6.64
CA VAL A 165 9.20 4.30 5.31
C VAL A 165 8.01 4.08 4.38
N PHE A 166 6.95 3.43 4.85
CA PHE A 166 5.72 3.24 4.08
C PHE A 166 5.15 4.58 3.60
N GLY A 167 4.98 5.53 4.53
CA GLY A 167 4.48 6.87 4.22
C GLY A 167 5.38 7.66 3.28
N LEU A 168 6.70 7.60 3.48
CA LEU A 168 7.66 8.32 2.65
C LEU A 168 7.65 7.81 1.20
N ILE A 169 7.67 6.50 0.99
CA ILE A 169 7.65 5.90 -0.36
C ILE A 169 6.38 6.31 -1.11
N ARG A 170 5.22 6.25 -0.45
CA ARG A 170 3.95 6.70 -1.05
C ARG A 170 3.95 8.21 -1.32
N GLY A 171 4.57 8.99 -0.44
CA GLY A 171 4.71 10.44 -0.57
C GLY A 171 5.54 10.81 -1.80
N VAL A 172 6.73 10.23 -1.94
CA VAL A 172 7.66 10.48 -3.05
C VAL A 172 7.06 10.07 -4.40
N GLY A 173 6.11 9.14 -4.41
CA GLY A 173 5.35 8.76 -5.60
C GLY A 173 4.76 9.95 -6.37
N VAL A 174 4.43 11.07 -5.69
CA VAL A 174 3.92 12.29 -6.34
C VAL A 174 4.88 12.87 -7.38
N PHE A 175 6.19 12.68 -7.22
CA PHE A 175 7.17 13.18 -8.18
C PHE A 175 7.20 12.40 -9.49
N ALA A 176 6.58 11.21 -9.55
CA ALA A 176 6.37 10.51 -10.82
C ALA A 176 5.50 11.32 -11.81
N ALA A 177 4.71 12.26 -11.29
CA ALA A 177 3.87 13.17 -12.07
C ALA A 177 4.58 14.50 -12.47
N SER A 178 5.85 14.68 -12.11
CA SER A 178 6.61 15.93 -12.36
C SER A 178 6.85 16.25 -13.85
N GLU A 179 6.76 15.25 -14.72
CA GLU A 179 6.91 15.40 -16.17
C GLU A 179 5.60 15.79 -16.88
N ILE A 180 4.47 15.74 -16.16
CA ILE A 180 3.15 15.99 -16.74
C ILE A 180 2.92 17.50 -16.88
N ARG A 181 3.28 18.05 -18.04
CA ARG A 181 3.20 19.49 -18.37
C ARG A 181 2.16 19.81 -19.44
N ASP A 182 1.59 18.80 -20.07
CA ASP A 182 0.63 18.91 -21.16
C ASP A 182 -0.30 17.68 -21.20
N ARG A 183 -1.29 17.70 -22.09
CA ARG A 183 -2.29 16.62 -22.17
C ARG A 183 -1.73 15.32 -22.76
N GLU A 184 -0.74 15.42 -23.63
CA GLU A 184 -0.12 14.25 -24.26
C GLU A 184 0.78 13.51 -23.25
N SER A 185 1.58 14.24 -22.48
CA SER A 185 2.38 13.68 -21.37
C SER A 185 1.48 13.03 -20.30
N MET A 186 0.32 13.61 -20.01
CA MET A 186 -0.70 13.00 -19.14
C MET A 186 -1.23 11.67 -19.72
N ALA A 187 -1.58 11.63 -21.00
CA ALA A 187 -2.07 10.40 -21.64
C ALA A 187 -0.99 9.31 -21.70
N ASN A 188 0.25 9.69 -22.03
CA ASN A 188 1.43 8.81 -22.01
C ASN A 188 1.70 8.24 -20.62
N PHE A 189 1.61 9.08 -19.58
CA PHE A 189 1.77 8.66 -18.20
C PHE A 189 0.74 7.59 -17.82
N HIS A 190 -0.54 7.82 -18.10
CA HIS A 190 -1.60 6.84 -17.83
C HIS A 190 -1.38 5.51 -18.56
N ARG A 191 -1.00 5.55 -19.85
CA ARG A 191 -0.70 4.34 -20.63
C ARG A 191 0.45 3.55 -20.01
N ARG A 192 1.57 4.21 -19.71
CA ARG A 192 2.73 3.56 -19.05
C ARG A 192 2.34 3.00 -17.70
N PHE A 193 1.57 3.75 -16.93
CA PHE A 193 1.21 3.33 -15.58
C PHE A 193 0.29 2.10 -15.60
N GLU A 194 -0.66 2.03 -16.55
CA GLU A 194 -1.55 0.87 -16.72
C GLU A 194 -0.79 -0.38 -17.20
N THR A 195 0.21 -0.27 -18.08
CA THR A 195 1.00 -1.45 -18.52
C THR A 195 1.76 -2.12 -17.37
N TRP A 196 2.16 -1.35 -16.35
CA TRP A 196 2.83 -1.88 -15.16
C TRP A 196 1.88 -2.41 -14.08
N ARG A 197 0.57 -2.19 -14.18
CA ARG A 197 -0.40 -2.59 -13.15
C ARG A 197 -0.37 -4.09 -12.85
N GLN A 198 -0.40 -4.93 -13.89
CA GLN A 198 -0.33 -6.39 -13.72
C GLN A 198 1.03 -6.87 -13.21
N PRO A 199 2.17 -6.47 -13.81
CA PRO A 199 3.49 -6.79 -13.27
C PRO A 199 3.65 -6.44 -11.79
N VAL A 200 3.26 -5.22 -11.37
CA VAL A 200 3.39 -4.76 -9.98
C VAL A 200 2.48 -5.55 -9.04
N ARG A 201 1.26 -5.91 -9.48
CA ARG A 201 0.39 -6.81 -8.71
C ARG A 201 1.03 -8.18 -8.50
N LYS A 202 1.56 -8.78 -9.56
CA LYS A 202 2.22 -10.10 -9.48
C LYS A 202 3.46 -10.05 -8.59
N ALA A 203 4.28 -8.99 -8.72
CA ALA A 203 5.43 -8.75 -7.86
C ALA A 203 5.02 -8.66 -6.38
N MET A 204 3.92 -7.96 -6.07
CA MET A 204 3.40 -7.89 -4.69
C MET A 204 3.01 -9.28 -4.16
N ILE A 205 2.27 -10.08 -4.94
CA ILE A 205 1.88 -11.45 -4.54
C ILE A 205 3.13 -12.30 -4.27
N ILE A 206 4.16 -12.18 -5.13
CA ILE A 206 5.43 -12.89 -4.94
C ILE A 206 6.12 -12.44 -3.65
N VAL A 207 6.17 -11.14 -3.36
CA VAL A 207 6.76 -10.63 -2.11
C VAL A 207 6.03 -11.19 -0.88
N LEU A 208 4.69 -11.18 -0.89
CA LEU A 208 3.89 -11.79 0.19
C LEU A 208 4.18 -13.28 0.33
N GLY A 209 4.33 -13.99 -0.80
CA GLY A 209 4.69 -15.40 -0.84
C GLY A 209 6.06 -15.70 -0.26
N VAL A 210 7.07 -14.90 -0.63
CA VAL A 210 8.43 -15.00 -0.09
C VAL A 210 8.42 -14.76 1.41
N VAL A 211 7.76 -13.70 1.87
CA VAL A 211 7.66 -13.37 3.31
C VAL A 211 7.00 -14.50 4.08
N GLY A 212 5.86 -15.03 3.60
CA GLY A 212 5.15 -16.11 4.29
C GLY A 212 5.94 -17.42 4.31
N THR A 213 6.64 -17.75 3.22
CA THR A 213 7.48 -18.94 3.12
C THR A 213 8.69 -18.83 4.06
N THR A 214 9.40 -17.71 4.03
CA THR A 214 10.57 -17.47 4.89
C THR A 214 10.18 -17.44 6.37
N ALA A 215 9.07 -16.78 6.73
CA ALA A 215 8.58 -16.75 8.10
C ALA A 215 8.14 -18.16 8.57
N GLY A 216 7.45 -18.92 7.71
CA GLY A 216 7.00 -20.27 8.03
C GLY A 216 8.16 -21.21 8.32
N ILE A 217 9.18 -21.23 7.44
CA ILE A 217 10.42 -22.00 7.67
C ILE A 217 11.13 -21.52 8.95
N GLY A 218 11.26 -20.20 9.11
CA GLY A 218 11.93 -19.58 10.24
C GLY A 218 11.30 -19.87 11.61
N SER A 219 10.02 -20.20 11.66
CA SER A 219 9.34 -20.56 12.91
C SER A 219 9.83 -21.90 13.51
N GLY A 220 10.42 -22.79 12.69
CA GLY A 220 11.09 -24.02 13.12
C GLY A 220 10.17 -25.22 13.42
N GLY A 221 8.85 -25.07 13.34
CA GLY A 221 7.88 -26.14 13.63
C GLY A 221 7.28 -26.80 12.38
N LEU A 222 6.70 -28.00 12.53
CA LEU A 222 5.98 -28.71 11.46
C LEU A 222 4.85 -27.85 10.89
N LEU A 223 4.11 -27.14 11.75
CA LEU A 223 3.07 -26.22 11.33
C LEU A 223 3.62 -25.07 10.46
N GLY A 224 4.80 -24.55 10.79
CA GLY A 224 5.48 -23.52 10.00
C GLY A 224 5.86 -24.01 8.60
N LEU A 225 6.37 -25.24 8.49
CA LEU A 225 6.67 -25.87 7.20
C LEU A 225 5.41 -26.10 6.36
N LEU A 226 4.32 -26.56 6.98
CA LEU A 226 3.03 -26.69 6.30
C LEU A 226 2.54 -25.35 5.75
N VAL A 227 2.57 -24.30 6.57
CA VAL A 227 2.18 -22.94 6.14
C VAL A 227 3.08 -22.45 5.00
N ALA A 228 4.39 -22.69 5.06
CA ALA A 228 5.32 -22.32 4.00
C ALA A 228 5.00 -23.05 2.69
N SER A 229 4.78 -24.36 2.72
CA SER A 229 4.40 -25.15 1.53
C SER A 229 3.09 -24.66 0.91
N VAL A 230 2.07 -24.43 1.73
CA VAL A 230 0.77 -23.89 1.26
C VAL A 230 0.95 -22.49 0.67
N THR A 231 1.81 -21.66 1.27
CA THR A 231 2.12 -20.31 0.77
C THR A 231 2.76 -20.34 -0.61
N VAL A 232 3.71 -21.25 -0.87
CA VAL A 232 4.33 -21.41 -2.19
C VAL A 232 3.27 -21.77 -3.25
N VAL A 233 2.42 -22.75 -2.95
CA VAL A 233 1.33 -23.17 -3.85
C VAL A 233 0.34 -22.03 -4.10
N ALA A 234 -0.09 -21.35 -3.04
CA ALA A 234 -0.99 -20.20 -3.12
C ALA A 234 -0.38 -19.06 -3.94
N THR A 235 0.92 -18.80 -3.82
CA THR A 235 1.64 -17.77 -4.58
C THR A 235 1.65 -18.10 -6.07
N VAL A 236 2.00 -19.33 -6.43
CA VAL A 236 1.99 -19.79 -7.84
C VAL A 236 0.58 -19.70 -8.42
N ALA A 237 -0.44 -20.14 -7.67
CA ALA A 237 -1.83 -20.03 -8.09
C ALA A 237 -2.28 -18.57 -8.25
N GLY A 238 -1.92 -17.70 -7.30
CA GLY A 238 -2.28 -16.28 -7.29
C GLY A 238 -1.65 -15.51 -8.46
N VAL A 239 -0.38 -15.77 -8.78
CA VAL A 239 0.31 -15.16 -9.92
C VAL A 239 -0.27 -15.59 -11.27
N ARG A 240 -0.73 -16.86 -11.37
CA ARG A 240 -1.40 -17.39 -12.57
C ARG A 240 -2.84 -16.89 -12.72
N THR A 241 -3.46 -16.41 -11.64
CA THR A 241 -4.85 -15.96 -11.66
C THR A 241 -4.97 -14.62 -12.39
N ASN A 242 -5.33 -14.68 -13.67
CA ASN A 242 -5.65 -13.52 -14.52
C ASN A 242 -7.05 -12.94 -14.23
N ARG A 243 -7.72 -13.31 -13.12
CA ARG A 243 -9.02 -12.74 -12.74
C ARG A 243 -8.87 -11.30 -12.28
N GLU A 244 -8.66 -10.39 -13.22
CA GLU A 244 -9.32 -9.09 -13.17
C GLU A 244 -10.79 -9.31 -13.46
N THR A 245 -11.51 -9.78 -12.44
CA THR A 245 -12.96 -9.61 -12.36
C THR A 245 -13.23 -8.11 -12.44
N SER A 246 -13.45 -7.61 -13.66
CA SER A 246 -14.68 -6.99 -14.14
C SER A 246 -15.43 -5.99 -13.23
N TYR A 247 -14.80 -5.45 -12.19
CA TYR A 247 -15.52 -4.73 -11.12
C TYR A 247 -15.65 -3.21 -11.31
N ARG A 248 -15.12 -2.59 -12.38
CA ARG A 248 -15.30 -1.15 -12.61
C ARG A 248 -15.95 -0.71 -13.92
N MET A 249 -16.42 -1.64 -14.76
CA MET A 249 -17.46 -1.30 -15.74
C MET A 249 -18.87 -1.38 -15.14
N ARG A 250 -19.09 -2.09 -14.02
CA ARG A 250 -20.41 -2.12 -13.35
C ARG A 250 -20.63 -0.99 -12.35
N ALA A 251 -19.61 -0.50 -11.65
CA ALA A 251 -19.77 0.60 -10.69
C ALA A 251 -19.88 1.99 -11.33
N VAL A 252 -19.57 2.13 -12.63
CA VAL A 252 -19.78 3.37 -13.41
C VAL A 252 -21.03 3.27 -14.31
N GLY A 253 -21.64 2.09 -14.41
CA GLY A 253 -22.72 1.78 -15.37
C GLY A 253 -24.13 1.69 -14.79
N THR A 254 -24.36 2.00 -13.50
CA THR A 254 -25.72 1.95 -12.91
C THR A 254 -26.08 3.19 -12.10
N GLY A 255 -25.54 4.34 -12.48
CA GLY A 255 -25.89 5.64 -11.90
C GLY A 255 -26.31 6.66 -12.95
N SER A 256 -27.18 6.26 -13.88
CA SER A 256 -27.91 7.17 -14.76
C SER A 256 -29.41 6.95 -14.57
N THR A 257 -30.01 7.80 -13.74
CA THR A 257 -31.32 8.47 -13.93
C THR A 257 -31.51 9.38 -12.73
#